data_AF-A0A841LPV4-F1
#
_entry.id   AF-A0A841LPV4-F1
#
_cell.length_a   1.000
_cell.length_b   1.000
_cell.length_c   1.000
_cell.angle_alpha   90.00
_cell.angle_beta   90.00
_cell.angle_gamma   90.00
#
_symmetry.space_group_name_H-M   'P 1'
#
loop_
_entity.id
_entity.type
_entity.pdbx_description
1 polymer ?
#
loop_
_entity_poly.entity_id
_entity_poly.type
_entity_poly.pdbx_seq_one_letter_code
_entity_poly.pdbx_strand_id
1 'polypeptide(L)'
;MKITLDTKSLLLGFLGAGLMFTAISFKNGQNQTSRRYHTEVNPNNLVVILDTETGNYIIAPAMQSSGKVQWIKGEFNKTFSTGVDSKKEPK
;
A
#
# COMPACT_ATOMS: atom_id res chain seq x y z
N MET A 1 -36.32 -44.04 0.46
CA MET A 1 -35.57 -43.25 1.47
C MET A 1 -36.23 -41.89 1.61
N LYS A 2 -36.66 -41.49 2.80
CA LYS A 2 -37.09 -40.12 3.10
C LYS A 2 -35.98 -39.43 3.88
N ILE A 3 -35.34 -38.42 3.30
CA ILE A 3 -34.35 -37.60 3.99
C ILE A 3 -35.14 -36.64 4.87
N THR A 4 -35.20 -36.93 6.18
CA THR A 4 -35.74 -36.00 7.18
C THR A 4 -34.67 -34.96 7.47
N LEU A 5 -34.72 -33.86 6.73
CA LEU A 5 -33.83 -32.72 6.93
C LEU A 5 -34.30 -31.96 8.18
N ASP A 6 -33.56 -32.05 9.28
CA ASP A 6 -33.82 -31.20 10.45
C ASP A 6 -33.33 -29.78 10.14
N THR A 7 -34.28 -28.92 9.78
CA THR A 7 -34.04 -27.51 9.43
C THR A 7 -33.31 -26.76 10.54
N LYS A 8 -33.43 -27.17 11.82
CA LYS A 8 -32.71 -26.55 12.93
C LYS A 8 -31.21 -26.84 12.86
N SER A 9 -30.84 -28.09 12.57
CA SER A 9 -29.45 -28.48 12.37
C SER A 9 -28.84 -27.87 11.11
N LEU A 10 -29.65 -27.70 10.04
CA LEU A 10 -29.25 -27.01 8.82
C LEU A 10 -28.92 -25.54 9.09
N LEU A 11 -29.79 -24.84 9.83
CA LEU A 11 -29.60 -23.45 10.21
C LEU A 11 -28.36 -23.26 11.09
N LEU A 12 -28.13 -24.18 12.04
CA LEU A 12 -26.95 -24.13 12.90
C LEU A 12 -25.65 -24.36 12.11
N GLY A 13 -25.66 -25.29 11.15
CA GLY A 13 -24.54 -25.52 10.24
C GLY A 13 -24.28 -24.34 9.31
N PHE A 14 -25.33 -23.70 8.80
CA PHE A 14 -25.24 -22.49 7.98
C PHE A 14 -24.64 -21.31 8.75
N LEU A 15 -25.07 -21.12 10.01
CA LEU A 15 -24.53 -20.06 10.88
C LEU A 15 -23.03 -20.30 11.19
N GLY A 16 -22.66 -21.54 11.50
CA GLY A 16 -21.27 -21.92 11.74
C GLY A 16 -20.37 -21.71 10.53
N ALA A 17 -20.81 -22.13 9.34
CA ALA A 17 -20.07 -21.91 8.10
C ALA A 17 -20.00 -20.41 7.73
N GLY A 18 -21.10 -19.66 7.89
CA GLY A 18 -21.17 -18.23 7.61
C GLY A 18 -20.19 -17.41 8.45
N LEU A 19 -20.04 -17.73 9.74
CA LEU A 19 -19.07 -17.07 10.63
C LEU A 19 -17.60 -17.37 10.24
N MET A 20 -17.31 -18.54 9.66
CA MET A 20 -15.98 -18.83 9.14
C MET A 20 -15.63 -17.98 7.91
N PHE A 21 -16.60 -17.72 7.02
CA PHE A 21 -16.40 -16.84 5.87
C PHE A 21 -16.13 -15.39 6.30
N THR A 22 -16.81 -14.88 7.33
CA THR A 22 -16.55 -13.52 7.82
C THR A 22 -15.18 -13.40 8.46
N ALA A 23 -14.77 -14.37 9.30
CA ALA A 23 -13.45 -14.35 9.95
C ALA A 23 -12.28 -14.39 8.96
N ILE A 24 -12.43 -15.10 7.83
CA ILE A 24 -11.39 -15.18 6.80
C ILE A 24 -11.39 -13.94 5.90
N SER A 25 -12.55 -13.35 5.61
CA SER A 25 -12.66 -12.14 4.77
C SER A 25 -11.99 -10.90 5.39
N PHE A 26 -12.00 -10.74 6.71
CA PHE A 26 -11.34 -9.59 7.35
C PHE A 26 -9.81 -9.69 7.39
N LYS A 27 -9.22 -10.89 7.19
CA LYS A 27 -7.77 -11.08 7.25
C LYS A 27 -7.05 -10.66 5.96
N ASN A 28 -7.76 -10.54 4.83
CA ASN A 28 -7.15 -10.20 3.54
C ASN A 28 -6.97 -8.70 3.29
N GLY A 29 -7.52 -7.83 4.15
CA GLY A 29 -7.28 -6.37 4.09
C GLY A 29 -6.01 -5.91 4.80
N GLN A 30 -5.39 -6.77 5.62
CA GLN A 30 -4.31 -6.40 6.53
C GLN A 30 -2.92 -6.70 5.97
N ASN A 31 -2.74 -6.59 4.64
CA ASN A 31 -1.42 -6.48 4.00
C ASN A 31 -0.95 -5.03 3.89
N GLN A 32 -1.53 -4.11 4.66
CA GLN A 32 -0.94 -2.81 4.99
C GLN A 32 -0.32 -2.90 6.38
N THR A 33 0.56 -3.89 6.59
CA THR A 33 1.56 -3.76 7.64
C THR A 33 2.25 -2.44 7.38
N SER A 34 2.25 -1.55 8.38
CA SER A 34 3.05 -0.32 8.45
C SER A 34 4.51 -0.63 8.15
N ARG A 35 4.84 -0.87 6.88
CA ARG A 35 6.19 -1.14 6.43
C ARG A 35 6.87 0.20 6.45
N ARG A 36 7.91 0.30 7.28
CA ARG A 36 8.79 1.46 7.38
C ARG A 36 9.18 2.02 6.01
N TYR A 37 9.33 1.17 5.00
CA TYR A 37 9.61 1.58 3.64
C TYR A 37 8.39 1.34 2.73
N HIS A 38 7.88 2.42 2.14
CA HIS A 38 6.84 2.40 1.10
C HIS A 38 7.48 2.62 -0.27
N THR A 39 7.17 1.77 -1.25
CA THR A 39 7.76 1.85 -2.59
C THR A 39 6.67 2.11 -3.62
N GLU A 40 6.87 3.10 -4.47
CA GLU A 40 6.00 3.45 -5.59
C GLU A 40 6.80 3.46 -6.89
N VAL A 41 6.21 2.89 -7.94
CA VAL A 41 6.80 2.86 -9.28
C VAL A 41 5.80 3.43 -10.27
N ASN A 42 6.20 4.51 -10.94
CA ASN A 42 5.38 5.14 -11.98
C ASN A 42 5.59 4.44 -13.34
N PRO A 43 4.59 4.45 -14.25
CA PRO A 43 4.74 3.97 -15.64
C PRO A 43 5.95 4.52 -16.41
N ASN A 44 6.43 5.71 -16.06
CA ASN A 44 7.63 6.30 -16.64
C ASN A 44 8.95 5.73 -16.08
N ASN A 45 8.93 4.60 -15.37
CA ASN A 45 10.10 3.99 -14.68
C ASN A 45 10.76 4.86 -13.60
N LEU A 46 10.02 5.81 -13.02
CA LEU A 46 10.43 6.48 -11.80
C LEU A 46 10.16 5.57 -10.60
N VAL A 47 11.19 5.28 -9.81
CA VAL A 47 11.05 4.56 -8.54
C VAL A 47 11.19 5.55 -7.39
N VAL A 48 10.29 5.48 -6.42
CA VAL A 48 10.33 6.25 -5.17
C VAL A 48 10.25 5.28 -4.00
N ILE A 49 11.18 5.39 -3.06
CA ILE A 49 11.13 4.65 -1.79
C ILE A 49 11.12 5.67 -0.65
N LEU A 50 10.07 5.65 0.16
CA LEU A 50 9.84 6.54 1.30
C LEU A 50 9.99 5.77 2.61
N ASP A 51 10.86 6.25 3.50
CA ASP A 51 10.87 5.88 4.92
C ASP A 51 9.72 6.62 5.62
N THR A 52 8.65 5.92 5.97
CA THR A 52 7.44 6.48 6.56
C THR A 52 7.60 6.91 8.01
N GLU A 53 8.68 6.48 8.69
CA GLU A 53 8.98 6.89 10.07
C GLU A 53 9.72 8.23 10.10
N THR A 54 10.64 8.45 9.16
CA THR A 54 11.52 9.63 9.15
C THR A 54 11.15 10.67 8.07
N GLY A 55 10.37 10.28 7.07
CA GLY A 55 10.09 11.10 5.89
C GLY A 55 11.27 11.21 4.92
N ASN A 56 12.36 10.46 5.13
CA ASN A 56 13.45 10.37 4.16
C ASN A 56 13.01 9.56 2.94
N TYR A 57 13.52 9.90 1.76
CA TYR A 57 13.24 9.14 0.56
C TYR A 57 14.47 8.97 -0.33
N ILE A 58 14.42 7.97 -1.20
CA ILE A 58 15.31 7.84 -2.36
C ILE A 58 14.48 7.72 -3.64
N ILE A 59 14.91 8.40 -4.70
CA ILE A 59 14.32 8.31 -6.03
C ILE A 59 15.33 7.82 -7.05
N ALA A 60 14.87 7.02 -8.01
CA ALA A 60 15.62 6.68 -9.21
C ALA A 60 14.86 7.21 -10.43
N PRO A 61 15.28 8.34 -11.01
CA PRO A 61 14.69 8.87 -12.23
C PRO A 61 14.94 7.94 -13.41
N ALA A 62 14.02 7.94 -14.37
CA ALA A 62 14.13 7.14 -15.58
C ALA A 62 15.29 7.53 -16.50
N MET A 63 15.78 8.77 -16.38
CA MET A 63 16.95 9.25 -17.12
C MET A 63 18.21 8.61 -16.57
N GLN A 64 18.60 7.50 -17.19
CA GLN A 64 19.89 6.86 -16.97
C GLN A 64 20.97 7.72 -17.63
N SER A 65 21.67 8.56 -16.86
CA SER A 65 22.94 9.11 -17.35
C SER A 65 23.96 7.97 -17.39
N SER A 66 24.55 7.74 -18.56
CA SER A 66 25.68 6.83 -18.76
C SER A 66 25.41 5.35 -18.43
N GLY A 67 24.15 4.89 -18.53
CA GLY A 67 23.78 3.48 -18.29
C GLY A 67 23.80 3.05 -16.82
N LYS A 68 23.93 4.00 -15.88
CA LYS A 68 23.86 3.74 -14.44
C LYS A 68 22.60 4.37 -13.86
N VAL A 69 21.88 3.60 -13.04
CA VAL A 69 20.74 4.12 -12.26
C VAL A 69 21.29 5.09 -11.20
N GLN A 70 20.87 6.35 -11.26
CA GLN A 70 21.23 7.34 -10.24
C GLN A 70 20.17 7.37 -9.15
N TRP A 71 20.59 7.08 -7.92
CA TRP A 71 19.75 7.23 -6.74
C TRP A 71 19.96 8.60 -6.12
N ILE A 72 18.87 9.36 -6.00
CA ILE A 72 18.86 10.69 -5.39
C ILE A 72 18.16 10.55 -4.04
N LYS A 73 18.83 10.99 -2.96
CA LYS A 73 18.27 11.00 -1.60
C LYS A 73 17.67 12.36 -1.27
N GLY A 74 16.64 12.38 -0.43
CA GLY A 74 16.04 13.62 0.06
C GLY A 74 15.20 13.43 1.31
N GLU A 75 14.74 14.56 1.86
CA GLU A 75 13.80 14.64 2.98
C GLU A 75 12.47 15.17 2.46
N PHE A 76 11.39 14.42 2.64
CA PHE A 76 10.08 14.72 2.07
C PHE A 76 9.60 16.11 2.46
N ASN A 77 9.62 16.45 3.75
CA ASN A 77 9.11 17.74 4.23
C ASN A 77 9.90 18.93 3.65
N LYS A 78 11.23 18.84 3.58
CA LYS A 78 12.06 19.91 2.99
C LYS A 78 11.76 20.06 1.50
N THR A 79 11.76 18.96 0.75
CA THR A 79 11.45 18.98 -0.68
C THR A 79 10.02 19.47 -0.94
N PHE A 80 9.06 19.08 -0.12
CA PHE A 80 7.66 19.51 -0.22
C PHE A 80 7.51 21.01 0.04
N SER A 81 8.12 21.55 1.11
CA SER A 81 8.11 22.98 1.40
C SER A 81 8.72 23.80 0.25
N THR A 82 9.88 23.38 -0.27
CA THR A 82 10.48 24.03 -1.44
C THR A 82 9.56 23.95 -2.65
N GLY A 83 8.91 22.82 -2.92
CA GLY A 83 7.98 22.70 -4.05
C GLY A 83 6.73 23.57 -3.92
N VAL A 84 6.21 23.75 -2.70
CA VAL A 84 5.09 24.66 -2.42
C VAL A 84 5.52 26.12 -2.57
N ASP A 85 6.70 26.47 -2.07
CA ASP A 85 7.23 27.83 -2.16
C ASP A 85 7.65 28.19 -3.59
N SER A 86 8.21 27.26 -4.37
CA SER A 86 8.50 27.47 -5.79
C SER A 86 7.24 27.63 -6.65
N LYS A 87 6.08 27.10 -6.21
CA LYS A 87 4.79 27.40 -6.86
C LYS A 87 4.27 28.80 -6.55
N LYS A 88 4.78 29.44 -5.50
CA LYS A 88 4.58 30.87 -5.24
C LYS A 88 5.70 31.62 -5.95
N GLU A 89 5.65 31.67 -7.28
CA GLU A 89 6.58 32.56 -7.97
C GLU A 89 6.35 34.03 -7.54
N PRO A 90 7.44 34.82 -7.48
CA PRO A 90 7.43 36.18 -6.96
C PRO A 90 6.59 37.07 -7.87
N LYS A 91 5.82 37.97 -7.26
CA LYS A 91 5.12 39.04 -7.97
C LYS A 91 6.08 39.92 -8.76
#